data_AF-A0A235IPD7-F1
#
_entry.id   AF-A0A235IPD7-F1
#
_cell.length_a   1.000
_cell.length_b   1.000
_cell.length_c   1.000
_cell.angle_alpha   90.00
_cell.angle_beta   90.00
_cell.angle_gamma   90.00
#
_symmetry.space_group_name_H-M   'P 1'
#
loop_
_entity.id
_entity.type
_entity.pdbx_description
1 polymer ?
#
loop_
_entity_poly.entity_id
_entity_poly.type
_entity_poly.pdbx_seq_one_letter_code
_entity_poly.pdbx_strand_id
1 'polypeptide(L)' 'MSRIIAVFNQAGGVAKTTFIQKLGYQIAQLGHRFLLIDIDP' A
#
# COMPACT_ATOMS: atom_id res chain seq x y z
N MET A 1 -18.15 3.22 -0.75
CA MET A 1 -17.16 4.09 -1.41
C MET A 1 -15.77 3.55 -1.15
N SER A 2 -14.86 3.62 -2.12
CA SER A 2 -13.44 3.28 -1.95
C SER A 2 -12.64 4.52 -1.53
N ARG A 3 -11.69 4.36 -0.60
CA ARG A 3 -10.72 5.41 -0.25
C ARG A 3 -9.46 5.21 -1.09
N ILE A 4 -8.99 6.27 -1.74
CA ILE A 4 -7.76 6.26 -2.56
C ILE A 4 -6.66 6.95 -1.77
N ILE A 5 -5.52 6.29 -1.59
CA ILE A 5 -4.38 6.78 -0.83
C ILE A 5 -3.13 6.59 -1.69
N ALA A 6 -2.39 7.67 -1.94
CA ALA A 6 -1.07 7.62 -2.57
C ALA A 6 0.00 7.65 -1.48
N VAL A 7 0.92 6.69 -1.52
CA VAL A 7 2.03 6.62 -0.56
C VAL A 7 3.34 6.87 -1.29
N PHE A 8 4.03 7.95 -0.90
CA PHE A 8 5.27 8.37 -1.51
C PHE A 8 6.29 8.79 -0.45
N ASN A 9 7.56 8.74 -0.80
CA ASN A 9 8.68 9.23 0.00
C ASN A 9 9.82 9.57 -0.96
N GLN A 10 10.47 10.71 -0.74
CA GLN A 10 11.57 11.22 -1.57
C GLN A 10 12.86 10.41 -1.46
N ALA A 11 12.98 9.53 -0.46
CA ALA A 11 14.11 8.63 -0.30
C ALA A 11 13.82 7.23 -0.87
N GLY A 12 14.82 6.64 -1.54
CA GLY A 12 14.87 5.23 -1.92
C GLY A 12 15.16 4.32 -0.73
N GLY A 13 14.79 3.04 -0.80
CA GLY A 13 15.10 2.05 0.24
C GLY A 13 14.31 2.19 1.56
N VAL A 14 13.36 3.13 1.64
CA VAL A 14 12.55 3.39 2.84
C VAL A 14 11.34 2.44 3.02
N ALA A 15 11.38 1.27 2.38
CA ALA A 15 10.39 0.21 2.53
C ALA A 15 8.93 0.56 2.17
N LYS A 16 8.69 1.50 1.23
CA LYS A 16 7.33 1.89 0.77
C LYS A 16 6.52 0.67 0.31
N THR A 17 7.04 -0.10 -0.64
CA THR A 17 6.40 -1.31 -1.19
C THR A 17 6.13 -2.35 -0.10
N THR A 18 7.13 -2.63 0.74
CA THR A 18 7.01 -3.57 1.87
C THR A 18 5.95 -3.15 2.87
N PHE A 19 5.90 -1.86 3.20
CA PHE A 19 4.90 -1.31 4.11
C PHE A 19 3.48 -1.47 3.54
N ILE A 20 3.28 -1.14 2.26
CA ILE A 20 1.97 -1.23 1.62
C ILE A 20 1.51 -2.68 1.45
N GLN A 21 2.41 -3.62 1.14
CA GLN A 21 2.08 -5.05 1.11
C GLN A 21 1.60 -5.55 2.48
N LYS A 22 2.30 -5.22 3.57
CA LYS A 22 1.90 -5.62 4.92
C LYS A 22 0.58 -4.98 5.36
N LEU A 23 0.42 -3.69 5.06
CA LEU A 23 -0.83 -2.98 5.34
C LEU A 23 -2.00 -3.62 4.59
N GLY A 24 -1.83 -3.93 3.30
CA GLY A 24 -2.83 -4.61 2.48
C GLY A 24 -3.19 -5.99 3.01
N TYR A 25 -2.21 -6.78 3.44
CA TYR A 25 -2.44 -8.07 4.11
C TYR A 25 -3.31 -7.90 5.35
N GLN A 26 -2.99 -6.94 6.23
CA GLN A 26 -3.76 -6.70 7.44
C GLN A 26 -5.18 -6.21 7.15
N ILE A 27 -5.35 -5.33 6.16
CA ILE A 27 -6.67 -4.84 5.72
C ILE A 27 -7.53 -5.99 5.19
N ALA A 28 -6.92 -6.90 4.40
CA ALA A 28 -7.60 -8.09 3.92
C ALA A 28 -8.00 -9.05 5.05
N GLN A 29 -7.13 -9.23 6.06
CA GLN A 29 -7.45 -10.02 7.26
C GLN A 29 -8.62 -9.45 8.06
N LEU A 30 -8.84 -8.13 8.02
CA LEU A 30 -10.00 -7.46 8.62
C LEU A 30 -11.29 -7.56 7.76
N GLY A 31 -11.26 -8.29 6.64
CA GLY A 31 -12.40 -8.48 5.75
C GLY A 31 -12.65 -7.32 4.78
N HIS A 32 -11.69 -6.40 4.64
CA HIS A 32 -11.80 -5.28 3.72
C HIS A 32 -11.12 -5.58 2.38
N ARG A 33 -11.72 -5.09 1.29
CA ARG A 33 -11.13 -5.18 -0.05
C ARG A 33 -10.01 -4.15 -0.18
N PHE A 34 -8.84 -4.61 -0.61
CA PHE A 34 -7.65 -3.80 -0.83
C PHE A 34 -7.18 -3.93 -2.28
N LEU A 35 -6.77 -2.82 -2.88
CA LEU A 35 -6.17 -2.78 -4.21
C LEU A 35 -4.85 -2.03 -4.12
N LEU A 36 -3.77 -2.70 -4.48
CA LEU A 36 -2.45 -2.08 -4.64
C LEU A 36 -2.23 -1.75 -6.12
N ILE A 37 -1.84 -0.51 -6.38
CA ILE A 37 -1.35 -0.07 -7.69
C ILE A 37 0.11 0.34 -7.47
N ASP A 38 1.02 -0.39 -8.09
CA ASP A 38 2.45 -0.05 -8.10
C ASP A 38 2.76 0.79 -9.35
N ILE A 39 3.32 1.97 -9.14
CA ILE A 39 3.66 2.95 -10.19
C ILE A 39 5.13 3.37 -10.05
N ASP A 40 5.94 2.62 -9.29
CA ASP A 40 7.39 2.76 -9.37
C ASP A 40 7.85 2.32 -10.79
N PRO A 41 8.85 3.01 -11.41
CA PRO A 41 9.42 2.60 -12.70
C PRO A 41 10.17 1.26 -12.64
#